data_AF-A0A841Z805-F1
#
_entry.id   AF-A0A841Z805-F1
#
_cell.length_a   1.000
_cell.length_b   1.000
_cell.length_c   1.000
_cell.angle_alpha   90.00
_cell.angle_beta   90.00
_cell.angle_gamma   90.00
#
_symmetry.space_group_name_H-M   'P 1'
#
loop_
_entity.id
_entity.type
_entity.pdbx_description
1 polymer ?
#
loop_
_entity_poly.entity_id
_entity_poly.type
_entity_poly.pdbx_seq_one_letter_code
_entity_poly.pdbx_strand_id
1 'polypeptide(L)'
;MATDKRMSSDELTAYNQKLLQQAYSKVATGLKNLETPLLYKLYLEHLGKLQGQGLRNSILIHEQMGNATHMETYNDFQKKYGLQVKGKSTAIRVIENDAYDMEVDKDVVEPTTGKILRDEDGNAITKKAWITIPNFKAVAYFDISQTSGDKDKVPLQAIPSKEELLQSIE
;
A
#
# COMPACT_ATOMS: atom_id res chain seq x y z
N MET A 1 -13.26 -16.83 28.22
CA MET A 1 -13.01 -17.45 26.90
C MET A 1 -13.14 -16.33 25.87
N ALA A 2 -12.04 -15.89 25.27
CA ALA A 2 -12.08 -14.87 24.23
C ALA A 2 -12.57 -15.53 22.93
N THR A 3 -13.80 -15.23 22.53
CA THR A 3 -14.32 -15.61 21.22
C THR A 3 -13.55 -14.83 20.17
N ASP A 4 -12.51 -15.46 19.60
CA ASP A 4 -11.78 -14.97 18.43
C ASP A 4 -12.71 -15.09 17.22
N LYS A 5 -13.65 -14.15 17.09
CA LYS A 5 -14.60 -14.09 15.99
C LYS A 5 -13.83 -13.60 14.76
N ARG A 6 -13.14 -14.53 14.10
CA ARG A 6 -12.46 -14.27 12.83
C ARG A 6 -13.51 -13.84 11.81
N MET A 7 -13.28 -12.69 11.19
CA MET A 7 -14.16 -12.14 10.17
C MET A 7 -14.25 -13.08 8.97
N SER A 8 -15.45 -13.21 8.38
CA SER A 8 -15.64 -13.93 7.13
C SER A 8 -14.91 -13.25 5.97
N SER A 9 -14.75 -13.94 4.84
CA SER A 9 -14.12 -13.37 3.64
C SER A 9 -14.83 -12.09 3.17
N ASP A 10 -16.16 -12.08 3.22
CA ASP A 10 -16.96 -10.92 2.82
C ASP A 10 -16.83 -9.77 3.81
N GLU A 11 -16.80 -10.07 5.12
CA GLU A 11 -16.57 -9.08 6.18
C GLU A 11 -15.17 -8.45 6.04
N LEU A 12 -14.14 -9.26 5.73
CA LEU A 12 -12.77 -8.78 5.49
C LEU A 12 -12.69 -7.88 4.26
N THR A 13 -13.39 -8.25 3.19
CA THR A 13 -13.45 -7.46 1.95
C THR A 13 -14.11 -6.11 2.21
N ALA A 14 -15.28 -6.09 2.87
CA ALA A 14 -15.98 -4.86 3.22
C ALA A 14 -15.14 -3.96 4.16
N TYR A 15 -14.42 -4.56 5.12
CA TYR A 15 -13.53 -3.84 6.01
C TYR A 15 -12.33 -3.22 5.27
N ASN A 16 -11.70 -3.97 4.37
CA ASN A 16 -10.62 -3.46 3.53
C ASN A 16 -11.10 -2.30 2.65
N GLN A 17 -12.28 -2.42 2.04
CA GLN A 17 -12.88 -1.35 1.25
C GLN A 17 -13.13 -0.10 2.09
N LYS A 18 -13.65 -0.26 3.32
CA LYS A 18 -13.83 0.85 4.26
C LYS A 18 -12.50 1.55 4.60
N LEU A 19 -11.45 0.79 4.90
CA LEU A 19 -10.13 1.35 5.19
C LEU A 19 -9.54 2.09 3.98
N LEU A 20 -9.71 1.53 2.79
CA LEU A 20 -9.23 2.14 1.55
C LEU A 20 -9.95 3.48 1.28
N GLN A 21 -11.27 3.54 1.49
CA GLN A 21 -12.03 4.79 1.38
C GLN A 21 -11.59 5.86 2.39
N GLN A 22 -11.32 5.46 3.63
CA GLN A 22 -10.77 6.36 4.65
C GLN A 22 -9.38 6.88 4.26
N ALA A 23 -8.52 6.01 3.70
CA ALA A 23 -7.21 6.42 3.21
C ALA A 23 -7.32 7.44 2.07
N TYR A 24 -8.20 7.21 1.09
CA TYR A 24 -8.43 8.17 0.00
C TYR A 24 -8.99 9.50 0.49
N SER A 25 -9.91 9.48 1.46
CA SER A 25 -10.46 10.70 2.04
C SER A 25 -9.38 11.54 2.73
N LYS A 26 -8.47 10.90 3.48
CA LYS A 26 -7.33 11.59 4.10
C LYS A 26 -6.40 12.23 3.06
N VAL A 27 -6.10 11.51 1.97
CA VAL A 27 -5.32 12.07 0.86
C VAL A 27 -6.01 13.30 0.26
N ALA A 28 -7.32 13.22 -0.02
CA ALA A 28 -8.07 14.32 -0.60
C ALA A 28 -8.12 15.55 0.34
N THR A 29 -8.31 15.32 1.64
CA THR A 29 -8.27 16.39 2.65
C THR A 29 -6.87 17.02 2.74
N GLY A 30 -5.81 16.21 2.80
CA GLY A 30 -4.44 16.69 2.78
C GLY A 30 -4.15 17.56 1.55
N LEU A 31 -4.52 17.10 0.35
CA LEU A 31 -4.39 17.88 -0.88
C LEU A 31 -5.12 19.22 -0.85
N LYS A 32 -6.30 19.29 -0.22
CA LYS A 32 -7.07 20.53 -0.09
C LYS A 32 -6.44 21.52 0.89
N ASN A 33 -5.79 21.01 1.92
CA ASN A 33 -5.24 21.82 3.03
C ASN A 33 -3.80 22.28 2.79
N LEU A 34 -3.08 21.65 1.86
CA LEU A 34 -1.67 21.92 1.61
C LEU A 34 -1.50 22.82 0.38
N GLU A 35 -0.81 23.95 0.56
CA GLU A 35 -0.39 24.79 -0.57
C GLU A 35 0.63 24.03 -1.46
N THR A 36 0.65 24.30 -2.77
CA THR A 36 1.53 23.63 -3.74
C THR A 36 3.01 23.54 -3.30
N PRO A 37 3.62 24.58 -2.72
CA PRO A 37 5.00 24.50 -2.22
C PRO A 37 5.17 23.54 -1.03
N LEU A 38 4.15 23.42 -0.18
CA LEU A 38 4.16 22.51 0.97
C LEU A 38 3.93 21.05 0.54
N LEU A 39 3.09 20.82 -0.48
CA LEU A 39 2.96 19.51 -1.14
C LEU A 39 4.29 19.04 -1.73
N TYR A 40 5.00 19.97 -2.38
CA TYR A 40 6.31 19.70 -2.96
C TYR A 40 7.38 19.41 -1.88
N LYS A 41 7.39 20.20 -0.79
CA LYS A 41 8.27 19.94 0.36
C LYS A 41 8.01 18.58 1.01
N LEU A 42 6.75 18.22 1.23
CA LEU A 42 6.36 16.92 1.80
C LEU A 42 6.77 15.76 0.90
N TYR A 43 6.62 15.93 -0.41
CA TYR A 43 7.11 14.97 -1.38
C TYR A 43 8.62 14.74 -1.26
N LEU A 44 9.41 15.81 -1.21
CA LEU A 44 10.87 15.74 -1.09
C LEU A 44 11.34 15.15 0.26
N GLU A 45 10.74 15.57 1.37
CA GLU A 45 11.09 15.06 2.71
C GLU A 45 10.82 13.56 2.84
N HIS A 46 9.72 13.07 2.27
CA HIS A 46 9.39 11.64 2.30
C HIS A 46 10.13 10.83 1.25
N LEU A 47 10.52 11.42 0.10
CA LEU A 47 11.42 10.76 -0.85
C LEU A 47 12.78 10.45 -0.22
N GLY A 48 13.33 11.35 0.59
CA GLY A 48 14.59 11.13 1.30
C GLY A 48 14.49 10.15 2.48
N LYS A 49 13.41 10.21 3.25
CA LYS A 49 13.21 9.40 4.49
C LYS A 49 12.66 8.00 4.24
N LEU A 50 11.79 7.83 3.23
CA LEU A 50 11.00 6.61 2.99
C LEU A 50 11.15 6.11 1.55
N GLN A 51 12.32 6.31 0.94
CA GLN A 51 12.64 6.06 -0.48
C GLN A 51 11.68 5.08 -1.18
N GLY A 52 10.93 5.58 -2.17
CA GLY A 52 10.03 4.76 -3.00
C GLY A 52 8.53 4.90 -2.72
N GLN A 53 8.12 5.64 -1.70
CA GLN A 53 6.70 5.98 -1.51
C GLN A 53 6.27 7.08 -2.48
N GLY A 54 5.26 6.80 -3.32
CA GLY A 54 4.68 7.82 -4.20
C GLY A 54 3.96 8.92 -3.41
N LEU A 55 3.80 10.11 -4.01
CA LEU A 55 3.20 11.32 -3.39
C LEU A 55 1.94 11.05 -2.56
N ARG A 56 1.06 10.18 -3.06
CA ARG A 56 -0.18 9.76 -2.37
C ARG A 56 0.13 9.18 -0.98
N ASN A 57 1.07 8.25 -0.90
CA ASN A 57 1.43 7.62 0.37
C ASN A 57 2.19 8.61 1.25
N SER A 58 3.01 9.52 0.69
CA SER A 58 3.67 10.58 1.45
C SER A 58 2.69 11.49 2.18
N ILE A 59 1.65 11.98 1.50
CA ILE A 59 0.59 12.80 2.11
C ILE A 59 -0.14 11.99 3.19
N LEU A 60 -0.52 10.75 2.87
CA LEU A 60 -1.25 9.89 3.79
C LEU A 60 -0.46 9.56 5.05
N ILE A 61 0.85 9.34 4.93
CA ILE A 61 1.74 9.11 6.07
C ILE A 61 1.86 10.39 6.88
N HIS A 62 2.06 11.55 6.24
CA HIS A 62 2.19 12.82 6.94
C HIS A 62 0.96 13.16 7.80
N GLU A 63 -0.24 12.99 7.26
CA GLU A 63 -1.52 13.21 7.98
C GLU A 63 -1.70 12.26 9.18
N GLN A 64 -1.03 11.11 9.19
CA GLN A 64 -1.13 10.12 10.27
C GLN A 64 0.00 10.23 11.29
N MET A 65 1.22 10.48 10.81
CA MET A 65 2.46 10.55 11.60
C MET A 65 3.53 11.33 10.83
N GLY A 66 3.46 12.66 10.85
CA GLY A 66 4.38 13.55 10.12
C GLY A 66 5.86 13.45 10.50
N ASN A 67 6.17 12.82 11.63
CA ASN A 67 7.54 12.57 12.08
C ASN A 67 8.02 11.12 11.84
N ALA A 68 7.34 10.35 11.00
CA ALA A 68 7.77 9.00 10.63
C ALA A 68 9.16 9.02 9.96
N THR A 69 10.00 8.04 10.31
CA THR A 69 11.41 7.96 9.91
C THR A 69 11.76 6.63 9.27
N HIS A 70 11.21 5.52 9.76
CA HIS A 70 11.41 4.20 9.18
C HIS A 70 10.17 3.37 9.46
N MET A 71 9.51 2.93 8.38
CA MET A 71 8.24 2.24 8.45
C MET A 71 8.33 0.83 7.89
N GLU A 72 7.86 -0.14 8.68
CA GLU A 72 7.76 -1.54 8.28
C GLU A 72 6.46 -2.17 8.80
N THR A 73 6.08 -3.33 8.26
CA THR A 73 4.95 -4.09 8.80
C THR A 73 5.31 -4.68 10.17
N TYR A 74 4.31 -5.04 10.98
CA TYR A 74 4.54 -5.69 12.26
C TYR A 74 5.42 -6.95 12.12
N ASN A 75 5.10 -7.79 11.12
CA ASN A 75 5.81 -9.05 10.88
C ASN A 75 7.24 -8.79 10.41
N ASP A 76 7.46 -7.74 9.62
CA ASP A 76 8.79 -7.39 9.13
C ASP A 76 9.68 -6.85 10.24
N PHE A 77 9.15 -6.04 11.17
CA PHE A 77 9.93 -5.65 12.35
C PHE A 77 10.41 -6.85 13.16
N GLN A 78 9.53 -7.83 13.36
CA GLN A 78 9.87 -9.04 14.10
C GLN A 78 10.87 -9.91 13.35
N LYS A 79 10.62 -10.19 12.05
CA LYS A 79 11.43 -11.14 11.27
C LYS A 79 12.76 -10.56 10.80
N LYS A 80 12.78 -9.32 10.34
CA LYS A 80 13.98 -8.68 9.78
C LYS A 80 14.90 -8.13 10.88
N TYR A 81 14.34 -7.58 11.95
CA TYR A 81 15.10 -6.83 12.95
C TYR A 81 15.00 -7.39 14.38
N GLY A 82 14.14 -8.38 14.64
CA GLY A 82 13.89 -8.88 16.00
C GLY A 82 13.21 -7.84 16.91
N LEU A 83 12.56 -6.83 16.32
CA LEU A 83 11.88 -5.76 17.03
C LEU A 83 10.41 -6.09 17.24
N GLN A 84 9.87 -5.64 18.37
CA GLN A 84 8.48 -5.86 18.73
C GLN A 84 7.73 -4.53 18.71
N VAL A 85 6.63 -4.44 17.95
CA VAL A 85 5.74 -3.27 18.02
C VAL A 85 5.11 -3.23 19.42
N LYS A 86 5.19 -2.05 20.07
CA LYS A 86 4.63 -1.81 21.39
C LYS A 86 3.11 -2.03 21.37
N GLY A 87 2.58 -2.57 22.47
CA GLY A 87 1.14 -2.69 22.64
C GLY A 87 0.46 -1.30 22.58
N LYS A 88 -0.75 -1.24 22.00
CA LYS A 88 -1.56 -0.03 21.82
C LYS A 88 -0.99 1.00 20.81
N SER A 89 0.04 0.65 20.04
CA SER A 89 0.51 1.48 18.93
C SER A 89 -0.56 1.62 17.83
N THR A 90 -0.77 2.84 17.36
CA THR A 90 -1.65 3.14 16.22
C THR A 90 -0.91 2.83 14.92
N ALA A 91 -1.49 1.98 14.07
CA ALA A 91 -0.92 1.68 12.76
C ALA A 91 -1.05 2.86 11.79
N ILE A 92 -0.02 3.07 10.98
CA ILE A 92 -0.02 4.00 9.85
C ILE A 92 -0.54 3.23 8.63
N ARG A 93 -1.61 3.72 8.00
CA ARG A 93 -2.19 3.08 6.82
C ARG A 93 -1.50 3.56 5.55
N VAL A 94 -1.02 2.61 4.75
CA VAL A 94 -0.37 2.85 3.46
C VAL A 94 -1.17 2.12 2.38
N ILE A 95 -1.34 2.73 1.20
CA ILE A 95 -2.04 2.11 0.07
C ILE A 95 -1.01 1.36 -0.76
N GLU A 96 -1.20 0.05 -0.89
CA GLU A 96 -0.36 -0.84 -1.69
C GLU A 96 -1.16 -1.55 -2.76
N ASN A 97 -0.50 -1.90 -3.86
CA ASN A 97 -1.05 -2.81 -4.87
C ASN A 97 -1.11 -4.22 -4.27
N ASP A 98 -2.25 -4.87 -4.40
CA ASP A 98 -2.52 -6.23 -3.96
C ASP A 98 -3.12 -7.04 -5.11
N ALA A 99 -2.51 -6.90 -6.28
CA ALA A 99 -2.90 -7.64 -7.46
C ALA A 99 -2.89 -9.15 -7.17
N TYR A 100 -3.92 -9.84 -7.63
CA TYR A 100 -4.05 -11.28 -7.49
C TYR A 100 -4.41 -11.91 -8.82
N ASP A 101 -3.95 -13.15 -9.02
CA ASP A 101 -4.25 -13.93 -10.21
C ASP A 101 -5.53 -14.74 -9.99
N MET A 102 -6.41 -14.75 -10.99
CA MET A 102 -7.62 -15.55 -11.00
C MET A 102 -7.76 -16.27 -12.35
N GLU A 103 -8.17 -17.53 -12.29
CA GLU A 103 -8.54 -18.30 -13.47
C GLU A 103 -9.96 -17.91 -13.92
N VAL A 104 -10.10 -17.48 -15.17
CA VAL A 104 -11.39 -17.16 -15.79
C VAL A 104 -11.56 -17.94 -17.08
N ASP A 105 -12.80 -18.37 -17.36
CA ASP A 105 -13.17 -18.92 -18.66
C ASP A 105 -13.33 -17.77 -19.65
N LYS A 106 -12.51 -17.77 -20.71
CA LYS A 106 -12.55 -16.77 -21.77
C LYS A 106 -12.85 -17.43 -23.10
N ASP A 107 -13.81 -16.87 -23.84
CA ASP A 107 -14.12 -17.31 -25.20
C ASP A 107 -12.88 -17.17 -26.09
N VAL A 108 -12.60 -18.22 -26.87
CA VAL A 108 -11.52 -18.21 -27.84
C VAL A 108 -11.96 -17.38 -29.04
N VAL A 109 -11.19 -16.34 -29.35
CA VAL A 109 -11.48 -15.41 -30.45
C VAL A 109 -10.49 -15.65 -31.60
N GLU A 110 -10.99 -15.66 -32.84
CA GLU A 110 -10.17 -15.76 -34.04
C GLU A 110 -9.27 -14.51 -34.18
N PRO A 111 -7.92 -14.66 -34.22
CA PRO A 111 -6.98 -13.53 -34.11
C PRO A 111 -7.13 -12.46 -35.20
N THR A 112 -7.58 -12.86 -36.39
CA THR A 112 -7.68 -12.02 -37.59
C THR A 112 -9.03 -11.33 -37.75
N THR A 113 -10.11 -11.91 -37.23
CA THR A 113 -11.48 -11.41 -37.46
C THR A 113 -12.16 -10.90 -36.20
N GLY A 114 -11.65 -11.24 -35.02
CA GLY A 114 -12.27 -10.89 -33.74
C GLY A 114 -13.55 -11.68 -33.44
N LYS A 115 -13.89 -12.71 -34.23
CA LYS A 115 -15.09 -13.53 -34.01
C LYS A 115 -14.84 -14.63 -32.98
N ILE A 116 -15.82 -14.89 -32.12
CA ILE A 116 -15.80 -16.02 -31.18
C ILE A 116 -15.81 -17.33 -31.97
N LEU A 117 -14.82 -18.19 -31.72
CA LEU A 117 -14.78 -19.53 -32.27
C LEU A 117 -15.86 -20.37 -31.60
N ARG A 118 -16.61 -21.09 -32.42
CA ARG A 118 -17.68 -21.98 -31.99
C ARG A 118 -17.32 -23.41 -32.32
N ASP A 119 -17.73 -24.34 -31.46
CA ASP A 119 -17.61 -25.77 -31.70
C ASP A 119 -18.63 -26.26 -32.75
N GLU A 120 -18.62 -27.56 -33.05
CA GLU A 120 -19.48 -28.18 -34.05
C GLU A 120 -20.99 -28.07 -33.69
N ASP A 121 -21.30 -27.90 -32.40
CA ASP A 121 -22.65 -27.71 -31.87
C ASP A 121 -23.08 -26.24 -31.85
N GLY A 122 -22.19 -25.33 -32.25
CA GLY A 122 -22.43 -23.88 -32.30
C GLY A 122 -22.26 -23.17 -30.95
N ASN A 123 -21.74 -23.85 -29.92
CA ASN A 123 -21.43 -23.25 -28.63
C ASN A 123 -20.05 -22.57 -28.67
N ALA A 124 -19.85 -21.54 -27.84
CA ALA A 124 -18.56 -20.84 -27.78
C ALA A 124 -17.49 -21.76 -27.19
N ILE A 125 -16.33 -21.85 -27.86
CA ILE A 125 -15.17 -22.56 -27.31
C ILE A 125 -14.57 -21.70 -26.20
N THR A 126 -14.59 -22.19 -24.97
CA THR A 126 -14.00 -21.51 -23.81
C THR A 126 -12.61 -22.07 -23.47
N LYS A 127 -11.69 -21.20 -23.06
CA LYS A 127 -10.37 -21.58 -22.54
C LYS A 127 -10.14 -20.94 -21.18
N LYS A 128 -9.65 -21.73 -20.23
CA LYS A 128 -9.14 -21.28 -18.95
C LYS A 128 -7.92 -20.39 -19.15
N ALA A 129 -8.02 -19.14 -18.72
CA ALA A 129 -6.94 -18.16 -18.76
C ALA A 129 -6.68 -17.59 -17.37
N TRP A 130 -5.41 -17.45 -17.02
CA TRP A 130 -5.00 -16.70 -15.83
C TRP A 130 -5.01 -15.21 -16.17
N ILE A 131 -5.78 -14.43 -15.42
CA ILE A 131 -5.75 -12.97 -15.49
C ILE A 131 -5.27 -12.41 -14.15
N THR A 132 -4.41 -11.40 -14.21
CA THR A 132 -4.03 -10.62 -13.04
C THR A 132 -5.04 -9.48 -12.86
N ILE A 133 -5.78 -9.51 -11.76
CA ILE A 133 -6.71 -8.44 -11.41
C ILE A 133 -5.96 -7.42 -10.55
N PRO A 134 -5.78 -6.17 -11.01
CA PRO A 134 -5.20 -5.12 -10.18
C PRO A 134 -6.15 -4.81 -9.03
N ASN A 135 -5.62 -4.78 -7.82
CA ASN A 135 -6.39 -4.48 -6.62
C ASN A 135 -5.53 -3.63 -5.67
N PHE A 136 -6.14 -2.91 -4.74
CA PHE A 136 -5.41 -2.12 -3.77
C PHE A 136 -5.92 -2.38 -2.37
N LYS A 137 -5.03 -2.38 -1.39
CA LYS A 137 -5.39 -2.51 0.02
C LYS A 137 -4.68 -1.48 0.88
N ALA A 138 -5.31 -1.14 2.01
CA ALA A 138 -4.72 -0.30 3.04
C ALA A 138 -3.96 -1.19 4.06
N VAL A 139 -2.64 -1.31 3.87
CA VAL A 139 -1.77 -2.12 4.72
C VAL A 139 -1.41 -1.36 6.00
N ALA A 140 -1.24 -2.09 7.10
CA ALA A 140 -0.81 -1.55 8.37
C ALA A 140 0.72 -1.57 8.48
N TYR A 141 1.30 -0.38 8.59
CA TYR A 141 2.70 -0.15 8.90
C TYR A 141 2.85 0.47 10.29
N PHE A 142 4.05 0.41 10.84
CA PHE A 142 4.42 1.04 12.10
C PHE A 142 5.74 1.78 11.91
N ASP A 143 5.96 2.86 12.67
CA ASP A 143 7.25 3.53 12.70
C ASP A 143 8.18 2.89 13.75
N ILE A 144 9.50 2.94 13.51
CA ILE A 144 10.50 2.42 14.44
C ILE A 144 10.38 3.00 15.87
N SER A 145 9.90 4.23 16.04
CA SER A 145 9.65 4.82 17.37
C SER A 145 8.60 4.05 18.18
N GLN A 146 7.68 3.36 17.49
CA GLN A 146 6.62 2.53 18.06
C GLN A 146 7.07 1.11 18.43
N THR A 147 8.35 0.78 18.22
CA THR A 147 8.92 -0.53 18.57
C THR A 147 9.77 -0.50 19.84
N SER A 148 9.93 -1.67 20.46
CA SER A 148 10.84 -1.97 21.56
C SER A 148 11.86 -3.03 21.13
N GLY A 149 13.05 -2.98 21.73
CA GLY A 149 14.18 -3.85 21.41
C GLY A 149 15.40 -3.05 20.96
N ASP A 150 16.40 -3.76 20.47
CA ASP A 150 17.64 -3.19 19.96
C ASP A 150 17.43 -2.64 18.53
N LYS A 151 17.48 -1.31 18.40
CA LYS A 151 17.18 -0.59 17.16
C LYS A 151 18.39 -0.40 16.26
N ASP A 152 19.60 -0.72 16.74
CA ASP A 152 20.84 -0.54 15.98
C ASP A 152 20.90 -1.48 14.76
N LYS A 153 20.04 -2.50 14.75
CA LYS A 153 19.85 -3.46 13.64
C LYS A 153 19.05 -2.89 12.47
N VAL A 154 18.37 -1.77 12.65
CA VAL A 154 17.61 -1.13 11.57
C VAL A 154 18.55 -0.17 10.83
N PRO A 155 18.76 -0.32 9.51
CA PRO A 155 19.54 0.62 8.73
C PRO A 155 18.72 1.91 8.57
N LEU A 156 18.84 2.81 9.55
CA LEU A 156 18.26 4.14 9.47
C LEU A 156 19.05 4.93 8.44
N GLN A 157 18.40 5.25 7.32
CA GLN A 157 18.98 6.14 6.34
C GLN A 157 19.11 7.53 6.95
N ALA A 158 20.25 8.18 6.71
CA ALA A 158 20.42 9.58 7.07
C ALA A 158 19.33 10.38 6.34
N ILE A 159 18.55 11.13 7.12
CA ILE A 159 17.54 12.02 6.57
C ILE A 159 18.29 13.15 5.89
N PRO A 160 18.22 13.29 4.55
CA PRO A 160 18.84 14.42 3.89
C PRO A 160 18.22 15.71 4.43
N SER A 161 19.07 16.68 4.73
CA SER A 161 18.69 18.03 5.11
C SER A 161 17.85 18.68 4.01
N LYS A 162 17.11 19.72 4.39
CA LYS A 162 16.32 20.50 3.44
C LYS A 162 17.22 21.05 2.33
N GLU A 163 18.43 21.47 2.69
CA GLU A 163 19.43 22.02 1.78
C GLU A 163 19.94 20.96 0.78
N GLU A 164 20.24 19.74 1.24
CA GLU A 164 20.64 18.62 0.37
C GLU A 164 19.53 18.22 -0.59
N LEU A 165 18.28 18.19 -0.12
CA LEU A 165 17.12 17.90 -0.98
C LEU A 165 16.93 18.97 -2.07
N LEU A 166 17.09 20.25 -1.72
CA LEU A 166 16.97 21.35 -2.68
C LEU A 166 18.08 21.33 -3.73
N GLN A 167 19.32 21.00 -3.34
CA GLN A 167 20.46 20.88 -4.26
C GLN A 167 20.34 19.70 -5.23
N SER A 168 19.60 18.65 -4.87
CA SER A 168 19.40 17.49 -5.75
C SER A 168 18.43 17.71 -6.92
N ILE A 169 17.74 18.86 -6.92
CA ILE A 169 16.71 19.23 -7.90
C ILE A 169 17.27 20.15 -9.00
N GLU A 170 18.42 20.79 -8.74
CA GLU A 170 19.17 21.62 -9.70
C GLU A 170 20.12 20.75 -10.56
#